data_AF-E9G6L4-F1
#
_entry.id   AF-E9G6L4-F1
#
_cell.length_a   1.000
_cell.length_b   1.000
_cell.length_c   1.000
_cell.angle_alpha   90.00
_cell.angle_beta   90.00
_cell.angle_gamma   90.00
#
_symmetry.space_group_name_H-M   'P 1'
#
loop_
_entity.id
_entity.type
_entity.pdbx_description
1 polymer ?
#
loop_
_entity_poly.entity_id
_entity_poly.type
_entity_poly.pdbx_seq_one_letter_code
_entity_poly.pdbx_strand_id
1 'polypeptide(L)'
;MVPLLLLYINHHVTLIFFDRGTSGIDIDLRRVDIDQCPQKSGNTQLNIFAASDKCKFRTTKCEHIPGLGFRRGSYRCECKDGFYFPDTSAPVRYYNGTVIEEEYEKKLMGLDGVYDQEGKFECLPCPEGCDVCVDDSPCIITLNWVMRTTILILEIIVICCLPVVALFTWRYSHVKVKN
;
A
#
# COMPACT_ATOMS: atom_id res chain seq x y z
N MET A 1 -18.59 -41.20 -37.11
CA MET A 1 -18.64 -41.24 -35.64
C MET A 1 -17.21 -41.06 -35.17
N VAL A 2 -16.79 -39.82 -34.95
CA VAL A 2 -15.35 -39.46 -34.80
C VAL A 2 -14.97 -39.62 -33.33
N PRO A 3 -13.88 -40.35 -33.00
CA PRO A 3 -13.46 -40.53 -31.63
C PRO A 3 -12.79 -39.23 -31.14
N LEU A 4 -13.52 -38.45 -30.35
CA LEU A 4 -12.96 -37.34 -29.59
C LEU A 4 -11.97 -37.94 -28.58
N LEU A 5 -10.66 -37.80 -28.82
CA LEU A 5 -9.67 -38.26 -27.85
C LEU A 5 -9.62 -37.24 -26.71
N LEU A 6 -10.25 -37.57 -25.59
CA LEU A 6 -10.24 -36.77 -24.37
C LEU A 6 -9.07 -37.23 -23.49
N LEU A 7 -8.06 -36.38 -23.33
CA LEU A 7 -6.99 -36.60 -22.36
C LEU A 7 -7.30 -35.81 -21.09
N TYR A 8 -7.59 -36.53 -20.01
CA TYR A 8 -7.72 -35.95 -18.68
C TYR A 8 -6.34 -35.72 -18.08
N ILE A 9 -5.92 -34.47 -17.97
CA ILE A 9 -4.62 -34.13 -17.33
C ILE A 9 -4.78 -34.16 -15.81
N ASN A 10 -5.83 -33.51 -15.29
CA ASN A 10 -6.14 -33.39 -13.87
C ASN A 10 -7.65 -33.19 -13.70
N HIS A 11 -8.14 -33.15 -12.45
CA HIS A 11 -9.56 -33.04 -12.12
C HIS A 11 -10.28 -31.76 -12.61
N HIS A 12 -9.53 -30.80 -13.19
CA HIS A 12 -10.00 -29.48 -13.60
C HIS A 12 -9.67 -29.10 -15.05
N VAL A 13 -8.89 -29.90 -15.78
CA VAL A 13 -8.42 -29.57 -17.14
C VAL A 13 -8.55 -30.79 -18.06
N THR A 14 -9.28 -30.61 -19.15
CA THR A 14 -9.52 -31.63 -20.18
C THR A 14 -8.95 -31.15 -21.51
N LEU A 15 -8.07 -31.93 -22.14
CA LEU A 15 -7.63 -31.67 -23.51
C LEU A 15 -8.55 -32.38 -24.51
N ILE A 16 -8.98 -31.62 -25.51
CA ILE A 16 -9.81 -32.09 -26.62
C ILE A 16 -8.95 -32.07 -27.88
N PHE A 17 -8.65 -33.24 -28.43
CA PHE A 17 -7.96 -33.33 -29.71
C PHE A 17 -8.95 -33.45 -30.86
N PHE A 18 -8.77 -32.59 -31.87
CA PHE A 18 -9.51 -32.67 -33.12
C PHE A 18 -8.60 -33.21 -34.22
N ASP A 19 -9.17 -34.04 -35.10
CA ASP A 19 -8.47 -34.79 -36.18
C ASP A 19 -7.81 -33.91 -37.28
N ARG A 20 -7.71 -32.59 -37.08
CA ARG A 20 -7.02 -31.64 -37.96
C ARG A 20 -5.88 -30.89 -37.27
N GLY A 21 -5.31 -31.47 -36.21
CA GLY A 21 -4.18 -30.89 -35.48
C GLY A 21 -4.56 -29.70 -34.59
N THR A 22 -5.85 -29.43 -34.38
CA THR A 22 -6.29 -28.45 -33.39
C THR A 22 -6.50 -29.15 -32.05
N SER A 23 -6.03 -28.52 -30.97
CA SER A 23 -6.31 -28.96 -29.60
C SER A 23 -7.08 -27.86 -28.88
N GLY A 24 -8.13 -28.24 -28.16
CA GLY A 24 -8.88 -27.40 -27.25
C GLY A 24 -8.54 -27.74 -25.81
N ILE A 25 -8.60 -26.75 -24.93
CA ILE A 25 -8.46 -26.95 -23.48
C ILE A 25 -9.78 -26.54 -22.85
N ASP A 26 -10.44 -27.49 -22.20
CA ASP A 26 -11.64 -27.26 -21.39
C ASP A 26 -11.26 -27.23 -19.91
N ILE A 27 -11.70 -26.19 -19.20
CA ILE A 27 -11.31 -25.88 -17.83
C ILE A 27 -12.57 -25.69 -17.01
N ASP A 28 -12.65 -26.31 -15.82
CA ASP A 28 -13.78 -26.07 -14.92
C ASP A 28 -13.64 -24.70 -14.23
N LEU A 29 -14.30 -23.68 -14.80
CA LEU A 29 -14.29 -22.28 -14.31
C LEU A 29 -14.80 -22.11 -12.86
N ARG A 30 -15.44 -23.11 -12.25
CA ARG A 30 -15.97 -23.01 -10.88
C ARG A 30 -14.88 -23.09 -9.80
N ARG A 31 -13.68 -23.56 -10.15
CA ARG A 31 -12.59 -23.85 -9.20
C ARG A 31 -11.28 -23.17 -9.56
N VAL A 32 -11.29 -22.29 -10.56
CA VAL A 32 -10.12 -21.54 -11.00
C VAL A 32 -10.35 -20.06 -10.71
N ASP A 33 -9.53 -19.52 -9.83
CA ASP A 33 -9.47 -18.07 -9.56
C ASP A 33 -8.54 -17.39 -10.58
N ILE A 34 -8.86 -16.14 -10.92
CA ILE A 34 -8.04 -15.30 -11.78
C ILE A 34 -7.14 -14.43 -10.90
N ASP A 35 -5.82 -14.67 -10.93
CA ASP A 35 -4.84 -13.80 -10.31
C ASP A 35 -4.34 -12.76 -11.33
N GLN A 36 -4.78 -11.53 -11.16
CA GLN A 36 -4.52 -10.43 -12.09
C GLN A 36 -3.29 -9.60 -11.67
N CYS A 37 -2.76 -9.85 -10.47
CA CYS A 37 -1.66 -9.09 -9.91
C CYS A 37 -0.32 -9.50 -10.54
N PRO A 38 0.71 -8.63 -10.49
CA PRO A 38 2.03 -8.98 -11.00
C PRO A 38 2.64 -10.13 -10.21
N GLN A 39 3.29 -11.05 -10.93
CA GLN A 39 3.91 -12.23 -10.34
C GLN A 39 5.06 -11.83 -9.40
N LYS A 40 5.03 -12.32 -8.17
CA LYS A 40 6.11 -12.10 -7.19
C LYS A 40 7.38 -12.85 -7.64
N SER A 41 8.52 -12.18 -7.56
CA SER A 41 9.83 -12.76 -7.92
C SER A 41 10.11 -13.99 -7.04
N GLY A 42 10.07 -15.19 -7.63
CA GLY A 42 10.25 -16.46 -6.94
C GLY A 42 9.16 -17.50 -7.18
N ASN A 43 8.00 -17.12 -7.73
CA ASN A 43 6.97 -18.09 -8.10
C ASN A 43 7.33 -18.78 -9.43
N THR A 44 7.50 -20.10 -9.39
CA THR A 44 7.81 -20.92 -10.59
C THR A 44 6.56 -21.28 -11.41
N GLN A 45 5.35 -21.01 -10.88
CA GLN A 45 4.09 -21.27 -11.58
C GLN A 45 3.77 -20.16 -12.57
N LEU A 46 3.56 -20.51 -13.84
CA LEU A 46 3.17 -19.56 -14.87
C LEU A 46 1.76 -19.04 -14.59
N ASN A 47 1.62 -17.75 -14.25
CA ASN A 47 0.33 -17.07 -14.18
C ASN A 47 0.10 -16.28 -15.46
N ILE A 48 -0.82 -16.75 -16.31
CA ILE A 48 -1.15 -16.12 -17.60
C ILE A 48 -1.96 -14.83 -17.46
N PHE A 49 -2.56 -14.59 -16.30
CA PHE A 49 -3.38 -13.41 -16.02
C PHE A 49 -2.60 -12.32 -15.28
N ALA A 50 -1.33 -12.56 -14.95
CA ALA A 50 -0.52 -11.63 -14.17
C ALA A 50 -0.38 -10.25 -14.84
N ALA A 51 -0.25 -9.22 -14.00
CA ALA A 51 -0.09 -7.82 -14.42
C ALA A 51 -1.20 -7.30 -15.36
N SER A 52 -2.41 -7.86 -15.24
CA SER A 52 -3.61 -7.39 -15.93
C SER A 52 -4.50 -6.50 -15.07
N ASP A 53 -4.10 -6.24 -13.82
CA ASP A 53 -4.78 -5.36 -12.90
C ASP A 53 -4.84 -3.90 -13.39
N LYS A 54 -5.80 -3.14 -12.86
CA LYS A 54 -6.01 -1.71 -13.15
C LYS A 54 -5.62 -0.82 -11.98
N CYS A 55 -4.78 -1.31 -11.06
CA CYS A 55 -4.28 -0.49 -9.97
C CYS A 55 -3.41 0.65 -10.51
N LYS A 56 -3.42 1.79 -9.81
CA LYS A 56 -2.53 2.91 -10.14
C LYS A 56 -1.12 2.58 -9.66
N PHE A 57 -0.30 2.00 -10.54
CA PHE A 57 1.03 1.49 -10.20
C PHE A 57 1.94 2.53 -9.53
N ARG A 58 1.74 3.84 -9.73
CA ARG A 58 2.57 4.88 -9.10
C ARG A 58 2.46 4.87 -7.57
N THR A 59 1.26 4.68 -7.03
CA THR A 59 0.98 4.86 -5.60
C THR A 59 0.39 3.61 -4.93
N THR A 60 -0.05 2.62 -5.73
CA THR A 60 -0.71 1.41 -5.23
C THR A 60 -0.05 0.12 -5.72
N LYS A 61 -0.25 -0.97 -4.97
CA LYS A 61 0.17 -2.35 -5.25
C LYS A 61 -1.06 -3.27 -5.29
N CYS A 62 -1.04 -4.27 -6.17
CA CYS A 62 -2.12 -5.23 -6.32
C CYS A 62 -1.93 -6.42 -5.37
N GLU A 63 -2.98 -6.79 -4.65
CA GLU A 63 -3.05 -8.03 -3.87
C GLU A 63 -4.28 -8.86 -4.30
N HIS A 64 -4.05 -10.13 -4.65
CA HIS A 64 -5.08 -11.04 -5.15
C HIS A 64 -6.02 -11.49 -4.03
N ILE A 65 -7.31 -11.60 -4.34
CA ILE A 65 -8.33 -12.12 -3.43
C ILE A 65 -8.80 -13.49 -3.95
N PRO A 66 -8.36 -14.61 -3.33
CA PRO A 66 -8.76 -15.94 -3.76
C PRO A 66 -10.20 -16.28 -3.32
N GLY A 67 -10.80 -17.29 -3.96
CA GLY A 67 -12.09 -17.86 -3.60
C GLY A 67 -13.32 -17.14 -4.18
N LEU A 68 -13.12 -16.24 -5.14
CA LEU A 68 -14.21 -15.51 -5.83
C LEU A 68 -14.62 -16.16 -7.16
N GLY A 69 -13.91 -17.20 -7.60
CA GLY A 69 -14.14 -17.92 -8.85
C GLY A 69 -13.57 -17.19 -10.07
N PHE A 70 -13.97 -17.67 -11.25
CA PHE A 70 -13.51 -17.14 -12.53
C PHE A 70 -14.18 -15.80 -12.87
N ARG A 71 -13.70 -14.71 -12.26
CA ARG A 71 -14.18 -13.34 -12.51
C ARG A 71 -13.04 -12.33 -12.43
N ARG A 72 -13.15 -11.25 -13.22
CA ARG A 72 -12.25 -10.08 -13.16
C ARG A 72 -12.54 -9.24 -11.90
N GLY A 73 -11.55 -8.50 -11.44
CA GLY A 73 -11.66 -7.63 -10.26
C GLY A 73 -11.54 -8.37 -8.93
N SER A 74 -11.00 -9.59 -8.95
CA SER A 74 -10.73 -10.41 -7.75
C SER A 74 -9.38 -10.03 -7.12
N TYR A 75 -9.20 -8.74 -6.89
CA TYR A 75 -8.02 -8.16 -6.28
C TYR A 75 -8.39 -6.88 -5.52
N ARG A 76 -7.47 -6.41 -4.69
CA ARG A 76 -7.53 -5.10 -4.06
C ARG A 76 -6.25 -4.33 -4.34
N CYS A 77 -6.36 -3.02 -4.52
CA CYS A 77 -5.21 -2.13 -4.62
C CYS A 77 -4.93 -1.53 -3.25
N GLU A 78 -3.83 -1.96 -2.64
CA GLU A 78 -3.31 -1.41 -1.40
C GLU A 78 -2.33 -0.28 -1.70
N CYS A 79 -2.13 0.67 -0.79
CA CYS A 79 -1.10 1.67 -0.95
C CYS A 79 0.30 1.03 -0.92
N LYS A 80 1.21 1.55 -1.73
CA LYS A 80 2.64 1.21 -1.64
C LYS A 80 3.24 1.82 -0.38
N ASP A 81 4.36 1.26 0.06
CA ASP A 81 5.17 1.88 1.10
C ASP A 81 5.59 3.29 0.65
N GLY A 82 5.60 4.25 1.57
CA GLY A 82 5.71 5.68 1.28
C GLY A 82 4.40 6.35 0.85
N PHE A 83 3.27 5.62 0.83
CA PHE A 83 1.95 6.18 0.56
C PHE A 83 0.89 5.68 1.57
N TYR A 84 -0.13 6.50 1.83
CA TYR A 84 -1.26 6.17 2.70
C TYR A 84 -2.61 6.45 2.05
N PHE A 85 -3.65 5.81 2.58
CA PHE A 85 -5.00 5.91 2.03
C PHE A 85 -5.64 7.26 2.44
N PRO A 86 -6.20 8.06 1.50
CA PRO A 86 -6.66 9.41 1.79
C PRO A 86 -7.73 9.50 2.89
N ASP A 87 -8.67 8.56 2.93
CA ASP A 87 -9.68 8.49 3.99
C ASP A 87 -9.18 7.61 5.14
N THR A 88 -8.46 8.24 6.06
CA THR A 88 -7.89 7.56 7.23
C THR A 88 -8.94 7.07 8.22
N SER A 89 -10.19 7.54 8.12
CA SER A 89 -11.31 7.13 8.97
C SER A 89 -12.05 5.89 8.45
N ALA A 90 -11.84 5.54 7.17
CA ALA A 90 -12.49 4.41 6.55
C ALA A 90 -12.13 3.08 7.26
N PRO A 91 -13.11 2.18 7.47
CA PRO A 91 -12.84 0.85 8.03
C PRO A 91 -11.98 -0.02 7.10
N VAL A 92 -11.99 0.30 5.81
CA VAL A 92 -11.30 -0.43 4.75
C VAL A 92 -10.38 0.54 4.01
N ARG A 93 -9.07 0.29 4.05
CA ARG A 93 -8.03 1.18 3.48
C ARG A 93 -7.39 0.61 2.21
N TYR A 94 -8.23 0.19 1.28
CA TYR A 94 -7.82 -0.28 -0.04
C TYR A 94 -8.90 0.02 -1.07
N TYR A 95 -8.51 0.09 -2.34
CA TYR A 95 -9.47 0.20 -3.43
C TYR A 95 -9.89 -1.20 -3.90
N ASN A 96 -11.19 -1.42 -4.02
CA ASN A 96 -11.73 -2.71 -4.45
C ASN A 96 -11.55 -2.88 -5.96
N GLY A 97 -10.92 -3.97 -6.39
CA GLY A 97 -10.64 -4.23 -7.80
C GLY A 97 -11.89 -4.30 -8.68
N THR A 98 -13.02 -4.75 -8.13
CA THR A 98 -14.30 -4.81 -8.88
C THR A 98 -14.76 -3.41 -9.30
N VAL A 99 -14.65 -2.42 -8.41
CA VAL A 99 -15.03 -1.02 -8.69
C VAL A 99 -14.07 -0.40 -9.70
N ILE A 100 -12.78 -0.70 -9.59
CA ILE A 100 -11.76 -0.18 -10.52
C ILE A 100 -12.00 -0.72 -11.93
N GLU A 101 -12.26 -2.03 -12.07
CA GLU A 101 -12.55 -2.63 -13.37
C GLU A 101 -13.82 -2.03 -13.98
N GLU A 102 -14.88 -1.79 -13.20
CA GLU A 102 -16.10 -1.13 -13.67
C GLU A 102 -15.83 0.29 -14.21
N GLU A 103 -15.11 1.11 -13.45
CA GLU A 103 -14.75 2.47 -13.87
C GLU A 103 -13.79 2.48 -15.08
N TYR A 104 -12.92 1.47 -15.18
CA TYR A 104 -12.06 1.30 -16.34
C TYR A 104 -12.86 0.88 -17.59
N GLU A 105 -13.88 0.04 -17.44
CA GLU A 105 -14.79 -0.32 -18.54
C GLU A 105 -15.57 0.89 -19.05
N LYS A 106 -16.07 1.76 -18.16
CA LYS A 106 -16.70 3.03 -18.54
C LYS A 106 -15.75 3.88 -19.40
N LYS A 107 -14.49 4.00 -18.97
CA LYS A 107 -13.44 4.67 -19.74
C LYS A 107 -13.27 4.05 -21.13
N LEU A 108 -13.19 2.72 -21.24
CA LEU A 108 -13.03 2.04 -22.54
C LEU A 108 -14.23 2.27 -23.47
N MET A 109 -15.44 2.38 -22.93
CA MET A 109 -16.67 2.67 -23.69
C MET A 109 -16.86 4.16 -24.01
N GLY A 110 -15.96 5.04 -23.54
CA GLY A 110 -16.10 6.49 -23.72
C GLY A 110 -17.25 7.09 -22.89
N LEU A 111 -17.69 6.42 -21.83
CA LEU A 111 -18.66 6.92 -20.87
C LEU A 111 -17.96 7.81 -19.84
N ASP A 112 -18.72 8.69 -19.21
CA ASP A 112 -18.23 9.47 -18.08
C ASP A 112 -17.88 8.53 -16.91
N GLY A 113 -16.60 8.49 -16.55
CA GLY A 113 -16.06 7.66 -15.47
C GLY A 113 -15.01 8.41 -14.66
N VAL A 114 -14.75 7.95 -13.43
CA VAL A 114 -13.82 8.61 -12.51
C VAL A 114 -12.40 8.05 -12.57
N TYR A 115 -12.16 7.00 -13.38
CA TYR A 115 -10.87 6.30 -13.44
C TYR A 115 -9.67 7.19 -13.83
N ASP A 116 -9.86 8.12 -14.77
CA ASP A 116 -8.78 9.01 -15.26
C ASP A 116 -8.68 10.34 -14.51
N GLN A 117 -9.53 10.58 -13.52
CA GLN A 117 -9.48 11.79 -12.71
C GLN A 117 -8.26 11.74 -11.77
N GLU A 118 -7.60 12.88 -11.59
CA GLU A 118 -6.44 13.02 -10.71
C GLU A 118 -6.81 12.70 -9.25
N GLY A 119 -5.97 11.91 -8.56
CA GLY A 119 -6.21 11.50 -7.18
C GLY A 119 -7.27 10.41 -7.00
N LYS A 120 -7.91 9.91 -8.06
CA LYS A 120 -8.85 8.77 -7.96
C LYS A 120 -8.11 7.44 -8.07
N PHE A 121 -8.40 6.54 -7.13
CA PHE A 121 -7.70 5.25 -6.97
C PHE A 121 -6.21 5.41 -6.69
N GLU A 122 -5.78 6.58 -6.23
CA GLU A 122 -4.39 6.92 -5.90
C GLU A 122 -4.26 7.22 -4.42
N CYS A 123 -3.17 6.73 -3.82
CA CYS A 123 -2.82 7.04 -2.44
C CYS A 123 -2.01 8.34 -2.32
N LEU A 124 -2.03 8.96 -1.14
CA LEU A 124 -1.26 10.16 -0.84
C LEU A 124 0.15 9.80 -0.36
N PRO A 125 1.19 10.60 -0.70
CA PRO A 125 2.55 10.34 -0.23
C PRO A 125 2.65 10.56 1.28
N CYS A 126 3.48 9.76 1.94
CA CYS A 126 3.80 9.93 3.35
C CYS A 126 4.59 11.22 3.60
N PRO A 127 4.54 11.76 4.84
CA PRO A 127 5.40 12.85 5.27
C PRO A 127 6.89 12.52 5.11
N GLU A 128 7.71 13.56 4.95
CA GLU A 128 9.15 13.41 4.78
C GLU A 128 9.79 12.68 5.99
N GLY A 129 10.66 11.71 5.70
CA GLY A 129 11.35 10.92 6.71
C GLY A 129 10.60 9.67 7.20
N CYS A 130 9.45 9.34 6.60
CA CYS A 130 8.68 8.15 6.93
C CYS A 130 8.68 7.14 5.77
N ASP A 131 9.04 5.89 6.04
CA ASP A 131 8.92 4.80 5.05
C ASP A 131 7.49 4.23 4.98
N VAL A 132 6.76 4.22 6.11
CA VAL A 132 5.37 3.75 6.21
C VAL A 132 4.60 4.67 7.15
N CYS A 133 3.42 5.12 6.72
CA CYS A 133 2.56 6.01 7.49
C CYS A 133 1.08 5.58 7.38
N VAL A 134 0.28 5.96 8.38
CA VAL A 134 -1.17 5.70 8.40
C VAL A 134 -1.96 6.93 7.96
N ASP A 135 -1.43 8.10 8.28
CA ASP A 135 -2.02 9.43 8.09
C ASP A 135 -0.91 10.46 7.83
N ASP A 136 -1.32 11.73 7.71
CA ASP A 136 -0.41 12.87 7.52
C ASP A 136 0.30 13.31 8.82
N SER A 137 0.33 12.44 9.84
CA SER A 137 1.00 12.76 11.10
C SER A 137 2.52 12.66 10.92
N PRO A 138 3.30 13.65 11.40
CA PRO A 138 4.75 13.64 11.24
C PRO A 138 5.37 12.51 12.08
N CYS A 139 6.02 11.54 11.43
CA CYS A 139 6.70 10.43 12.13
C CYS A 139 8.01 10.88 12.78
N ILE A 140 8.70 11.84 12.14
CA ILE A 140 9.87 12.49 12.69
C ILE A 140 9.43 13.76 13.40
N ILE A 141 10.02 14.02 14.56
CA ILE A 141 9.93 15.34 15.17
C ILE A 141 10.56 16.30 14.17
N THR A 142 9.75 17.10 13.48
CA THR A 142 10.25 18.16 12.62
C THR A 142 11.17 19.00 13.48
N LEU A 143 12.46 18.96 13.17
CA LEU A 143 13.49 19.72 13.88
C LEU A 143 13.28 21.18 13.49
N ASN A 144 12.24 21.78 14.05
CA ASN A 144 11.99 23.20 13.92
C ASN A 144 13.20 23.89 14.54
N TRP A 145 13.94 24.61 13.70
CA TRP A 145 15.09 25.41 14.14
C TRP A 145 14.71 26.34 15.31
N VAL A 146 13.43 26.74 15.39
CA VAL A 146 12.84 27.47 16.53
C VAL A 146 12.89 26.63 17.82
N MET A 147 12.40 25.39 17.81
CA MET A 147 12.39 24.54 19.01
C MET A 147 13.81 24.16 19.45
N ARG A 148 14.71 23.96 18.49
CA ARG A 148 16.12 23.68 18.79
C ARG A 148 16.83 24.90 19.38
N THR A 149 16.60 26.08 18.83
CA THR A 149 17.22 27.31 19.35
C THR A 149 16.66 27.68 20.72
N THR A 150 15.37 27.49 20.97
CA THR A 150 14.76 27.78 22.28
C THR A 150 15.30 26.88 23.39
N ILE A 151 15.42 25.56 23.15
CA ILE A 151 15.98 24.62 24.14
C ILE A 151 17.43 24.96 24.44
N LEU A 152 18.26 25.21 23.41
CA LEU A 152 19.67 25.54 23.59
C LEU A 152 19.87 26.86 24.36
N ILE A 153 19.05 27.88 24.10
CA ILE A 153 19.09 29.14 24.84
C ILE A 153 18.74 28.92 26.32
N LEU A 154 17.70 28.12 26.61
CA LEU A 154 17.29 27.81 27.97
C LEU A 154 18.37 27.05 28.74
N GLU A 155 19.02 26.08 28.12
CA GLU A 155 20.16 25.37 28.71
C GLU A 155 21.33 26.30 29.03
N ILE A 156 21.70 27.19 28.11
CA ILE A 156 22.78 28.17 28.31
C ILE A 156 22.45 29.09 29.50
N ILE A 157 21.20 29.56 29.62
CA ILE A 157 20.78 30.41 30.74
C ILE A 157 20.95 29.65 32.06
N VAL A 158 20.49 28.40 32.15
CA VAL A 158 20.61 27.58 33.36
C VAL A 158 22.09 27.36 33.72
N ILE A 159 22.92 27.01 32.74
CA ILE A 159 24.37 26.80 32.92
C ILE A 159 25.06 28.06 33.44
N CYS A 160 24.64 29.25 33.01
CA CYS A 160 25.18 30.53 33.50
C CYS A 160 24.67 30.90 34.90
N CYS A 161 23.40 30.62 35.22
CA CYS A 161 22.81 30.95 36.52
C CYS A 161 23.35 30.08 37.65
N LEU A 162 23.58 28.79 37.41
CA LEU A 162 24.08 27.84 38.42
C LEU A 162 25.39 28.26 39.11
N PRO A 163 26.48 28.65 38.42
CA PRO A 163 27.72 29.09 39.06
C PRO A 163 27.56 30.42 39.81
N VAL A 164 26.70 31.32 39.36
CA VAL A 164 26.41 32.58 40.09
C VAL A 164 25.73 32.28 41.42
N VAL A 165 24.72 31.41 41.43
CA VAL A 165 24.05 30.97 42.66
C VAL A 165 25.01 30.18 43.55
N ALA A 166 25.86 29.32 42.99
CA ALA A 166 26.88 28.58 43.75
C ALA A 166 27.92 29.53 44.38
N LEU A 167 28.40 30.53 43.65
CA LEU A 167 29.33 31.54 44.19
C LEU A 167 28.66 32.39 45.28
N PHE A 168 27.41 32.78 45.07
CA PHE A 168 26.64 33.54 46.05
C PHE A 168 26.43 32.73 47.33
N THR A 169 25.98 31.48 47.21
CA THR A 169 25.79 30.58 48.36
C THR A 169 27.10 30.27 49.07
N TRP A 170 28.20 30.05 48.35
CA TRP A 170 29.52 29.88 48.96
C TRP A 170 29.96 31.14 49.72
N ARG A 171 29.80 32.33 49.12
CA ARG A 171 30.21 33.60 49.73
C ARG A 171 29.41 33.94 50.98
N TYR A 172 28.10 33.68 50.98
CA TYR A 172 27.19 33.95 52.09
C TYR A 172 27.02 32.77 53.06
N SER A 173 27.69 31.64 52.83
CA SER A 173 27.65 30.47 53.73
C SER A 173 28.10 30.79 55.18
N HIS A 174 28.95 31.80 55.35
CA HIS A 174 29.43 32.25 56.65
C HIS A 174 28.41 33.10 57.43
N VAL A 175 27.36 33.59 56.77
CA VAL A 175 26.33 34.43 57.39
C VAL A 175 25.17 33.50 57.81
N LYS A 176 25.28 32.91 59.00
CA LYS A 176 24.23 32.05 59.55
C LYS A 176 22.94 32.86 59.70
N VAL A 177 21.89 32.51 58.96
CA VAL A 177 20.54 33.05 59.17
C VAL A 177 20.09 32.63 60.57
N LYS A 178 20.08 33.57 61.52
CA LYS A 178 19.45 33.36 62.82
C LYS A 178 17.94 33.29 62.59
N ASN A 179 17.38 32.11 62.84
CA ASN A 179 15.94 31.95 63.02
C ASN A 179 15.55 32.45 64.42
#